data_AF-A0A917ICT9-F1
#
_entry.id   AF-A0A917ICT9-F1
#
_cell.length_a   1.000
_cell.length_b   1.000
_cell.length_c   1.000
_cell.angle_alpha   90.00
_cell.angle_beta   90.00
_cell.angle_gamma   90.00
#
_symmetry.space_group_name_H-M   'P 1'
#
loop_
_entity.id
_entity.type
_entity.pdbx_description
1 polymer ?
#
loop_
_entity_poly.entity_id
_entity_poly.type
_entity_poly.pdbx_seq_one_letter_code
_entity_poly.pdbx_strand_id
1 'polypeptide(L)'
;MPAKGLAIGPKLRYLAERARRIDIKSVAERAREVHEQHGAWTPRVFADMLWSAARHDVAFQDYVDYDFAILSKQERATYMTHPVSMQLAARYARKDKRVLFENKIEFNRVFSRFLKRDWLVVEPGNADAVREFAQRHGTIIAKVPVSHMGLGVRRYHAADVTDWVTFHRGLLERDELLLEEVIRQHPDLAAVCPGTVNTTRITAFFDGRDVHVLATAQKFGRGAVSDQMSYGGFYTMLHDDGRAFGPGYDSHGHVHEKHPDTGFRIADFRLPLVDEVRAFIDEVARVVPEVQYVGWDVVVSPDGPVLVEGNWGAGVYENKPSVTGIRTGHKPRYRRAIGF
;
A
#
# COMPACT_ATOMS: atom_id res chain seq x y z
N MET A 1 11.83 1.65 35.88
CA MET A 1 11.43 3.05 36.13
C MET A 1 9.97 3.22 35.72
N PRO A 2 9.10 3.78 36.57
CA PRO A 2 7.66 3.81 36.30
C PRO A 2 7.34 4.80 35.17
N ALA A 3 6.33 4.45 34.38
CA ALA A 3 5.85 5.20 33.23
C ALA A 3 5.53 6.65 33.60
N LYS A 4 6.30 7.61 33.08
CA LYS A 4 5.88 9.01 33.04
C LYS A 4 4.78 9.14 31.98
N GLY A 5 3.53 9.03 32.43
CA GLY A 5 2.39 9.46 31.63
C GLY A 5 2.61 10.90 31.17
N LEU A 6 2.40 11.16 29.88
CA LEU A 6 2.43 12.51 29.30
C LEU A 6 1.55 13.45 30.13
N ALA A 7 2.09 14.62 30.50
CA ALA A 7 1.36 15.65 31.22
C ALA A 7 0.04 15.99 30.50
N ILE A 8 -1.02 16.19 31.30
CA ILE A 8 -2.40 16.36 30.83
C ILE A 8 -2.52 17.59 29.88
N GLY A 9 -1.75 18.65 30.11
CA GLY A 9 -1.75 19.88 29.31
C GLY A 9 -1.36 19.70 27.83
N PRO A 10 -0.17 19.14 27.51
CA PRO A 10 0.21 18.81 26.13
C PRO A 10 -0.78 17.90 25.41
N LYS A 11 -1.38 16.93 26.12
CA LYS A 11 -2.38 16.01 25.57
C LYS A 11 -3.68 16.73 25.23
N LEU A 12 -4.14 17.65 26.09
CA LEU A 12 -5.32 18.48 25.83
C LEU A 12 -5.09 19.47 24.68
N ARG A 13 -3.92 20.10 24.60
CA ARG A 13 -3.57 21.00 23.48
C ARG A 13 -3.52 20.25 22.15
N TYR A 14 -2.91 19.07 22.15
CA TYR A 14 -2.88 18.18 20.98
C TYR A 14 -4.30 17.76 20.55
N LEU A 15 -5.17 17.38 21.49
CA LEU A 15 -6.56 17.03 21.21
C LEU A 15 -7.37 18.24 20.69
N ALA A 16 -7.14 19.43 21.23
CA ALA A 16 -7.80 20.66 20.77
C ALA A 16 -7.35 21.09 19.36
N GLU A 17 -6.06 20.99 19.05
CA GLU A 17 -5.54 21.23 17.69
C GLU A 17 -6.06 20.20 16.68
N ARG A 18 -6.18 18.92 17.10
CA ARG A 18 -6.76 17.87 16.28
C ARG A 18 -8.24 18.13 16.03
N ALA A 19 -9.01 18.53 17.06
CA ALA A 19 -10.42 18.86 16.96
C ALA A 19 -10.70 20.02 15.99
N ARG A 20 -9.85 21.05 15.97
CA ARG A 20 -9.94 22.18 15.01
C ARG A 20 -9.72 21.78 13.55
N ARG A 21 -9.10 20.63 13.31
CA ARG A 21 -8.83 20.08 11.96
C ARG A 21 -9.84 19.01 11.53
N ILE A 22 -10.80 18.65 12.40
CA ILE A 22 -11.83 17.67 12.04
C ILE A 22 -12.82 18.35 11.10
N ASP A 23 -12.88 17.85 9.87
CA ASP A 23 -13.96 18.17 8.95
C ASP A 23 -15.24 17.42 9.37
N ILE A 24 -16.08 18.09 10.16
CA ILE A 24 -17.33 17.54 10.67
C ILE A 24 -18.27 17.11 9.55
N LYS A 25 -18.26 17.81 8.41
CA LYS A 25 -19.09 17.44 7.25
C LYS A 25 -18.63 16.07 6.71
N SER A 26 -17.33 15.91 6.54
CA SER A 26 -16.73 14.66 6.07
C SER A 26 -16.93 13.48 7.06
N VAL A 27 -16.99 13.74 8.38
CA VAL A 27 -17.36 12.72 9.37
C VAL A 27 -18.84 12.34 9.27
N ALA A 28 -19.72 13.33 9.08
CA ALA A 28 -21.16 13.08 8.93
C ALA A 28 -21.48 12.29 7.64
N GLU A 29 -20.76 12.56 6.54
CA GLU A 29 -20.86 11.79 5.29
C GLU A 29 -20.50 10.32 5.51
N ARG A 30 -19.35 10.04 6.14
CA ARG A 30 -18.94 8.67 6.48
C ARG A 30 -19.91 7.98 7.43
N ALA A 31 -20.49 8.70 8.39
CA ALA A 31 -21.49 8.12 9.29
C ALA A 31 -22.78 7.71 8.54
N ARG A 32 -23.14 8.41 7.46
CA ARG A 32 -24.25 8.01 6.57
C ARG A 32 -23.89 6.81 5.73
N GLU A 33 -22.67 6.76 5.19
CA GLU A 33 -22.16 5.60 4.47
C GLU A 33 -22.24 4.32 5.34
N VAL A 34 -21.80 4.41 6.60
CA VAL A 34 -21.93 3.28 7.55
C VAL A 34 -23.40 2.91 7.82
N HIS A 35 -24.30 3.88 7.85
CA HIS A 35 -25.74 3.61 7.96
C HIS A 35 -26.26 2.84 6.74
N GLU A 36 -25.87 3.25 5.54
CA GLU A 36 -26.25 2.58 4.29
C GLU A 36 -25.69 1.15 4.22
N GLN A 37 -24.46 0.94 4.68
CA GLN A 37 -23.81 -0.38 4.68
C GLN A 37 -24.37 -1.33 5.75
N HIS A 38 -24.66 -0.84 6.97
CA HIS A 38 -24.91 -1.69 8.14
C HIS A 38 -26.24 -1.42 8.87
N GLY A 39 -27.06 -0.47 8.39
CA GLY A 39 -28.31 -0.06 9.04
C GLY A 39 -28.15 0.66 10.38
N ALA A 40 -26.92 1.04 10.76
CA ALA A 40 -26.62 1.63 12.07
C ALA A 40 -27.14 3.08 12.18
N TRP A 41 -27.65 3.48 13.35
CA TRP A 41 -28.19 4.83 13.56
C TRP A 41 -27.11 5.91 13.43
N THR A 42 -27.23 6.79 12.43
CA THR A 42 -26.18 7.76 12.03
C THR A 42 -25.64 8.63 13.16
N PRO A 43 -26.46 9.24 14.05
CA PRO A 43 -25.93 10.04 15.17
C PRO A 43 -25.07 9.22 16.15
N ARG A 44 -25.44 7.95 16.39
CA ARG A 44 -24.64 7.04 17.23
C ARG A 44 -23.33 6.67 16.55
N VAL A 45 -23.35 6.39 15.24
CA VAL A 45 -22.12 6.12 14.47
C VAL A 45 -21.20 7.34 14.51
N PHE A 46 -21.74 8.53 14.27
CA PHE A 46 -20.98 9.78 14.31
C PHE A 46 -20.27 9.97 15.67
N ALA A 47 -20.99 9.78 16.78
CA ALA A 47 -20.42 9.87 18.12
C ALA A 47 -19.36 8.77 18.38
N ASP A 48 -19.60 7.54 17.93
CA ASP A 48 -18.67 6.42 18.09
C ASP A 48 -17.40 6.59 17.25
N MET A 49 -17.49 7.18 16.07
CA MET A 49 -16.34 7.55 15.24
C MET A 49 -15.45 8.57 15.95
N LEU A 50 -16.04 9.65 16.51
CA LEU A 50 -15.30 10.65 17.29
C LEU A 50 -14.65 10.03 18.54
N TRP A 51 -15.38 9.18 19.25
CA TRP A 51 -14.86 8.46 20.41
C TRP A 51 -13.69 7.53 20.04
N SER A 52 -13.85 6.76 18.97
CA SER A 52 -12.83 5.83 18.46
C SER A 52 -11.57 6.57 18.02
N ALA A 53 -11.70 7.69 17.32
CA ALA A 53 -10.58 8.54 16.95
C ALA A 53 -9.85 9.14 18.15
N ALA A 54 -10.59 9.61 19.17
CA ALA A 54 -10.01 10.26 20.34
C ALA A 54 -9.36 9.28 21.32
N ARG A 55 -9.93 8.08 21.49
CA ARG A 55 -9.56 7.15 22.57
C ARG A 55 -8.79 5.92 22.11
N HIS A 56 -8.93 5.55 20.84
CA HIS A 56 -8.44 4.27 20.29
C HIS A 56 -7.57 4.44 19.03
N ASP A 57 -7.25 5.66 18.63
CA ASP A 57 -6.39 5.95 17.46
C ASP A 57 -6.90 5.30 16.16
N VAL A 58 -8.20 5.41 15.92
CA VAL A 58 -8.88 4.91 14.72
C VAL A 58 -9.10 6.08 13.77
N ALA A 59 -8.59 6.02 12.53
CA ALA A 59 -8.96 7.02 11.54
C ALA A 59 -10.43 6.85 11.14
N PHE A 60 -11.09 7.94 10.72
CA PHE A 60 -12.48 7.86 10.29
C PHE A 60 -12.68 6.91 9.10
N GLN A 61 -11.70 6.82 8.20
CA GLN A 61 -11.75 5.88 7.09
C GLN A 61 -11.55 4.43 7.56
N ASP A 62 -10.60 4.15 8.48
CA ASP A 62 -10.43 2.81 9.07
C ASP A 62 -11.73 2.28 9.69
N TYR A 63 -12.51 3.18 10.33
CA TYR A 63 -13.77 2.83 10.94
C TYR A 63 -14.78 2.29 9.90
N VAL A 64 -14.80 2.91 8.71
CA VAL A 64 -15.68 2.54 7.59
C VAL A 64 -15.13 1.29 6.90
N ASP A 65 -13.87 1.32 6.49
CA ASP A 65 -13.22 0.27 5.69
C ASP A 65 -13.26 -1.09 6.39
N TYR A 66 -13.04 -1.10 7.71
CA TYR A 66 -12.94 -2.32 8.52
C TYR A 66 -14.22 -2.64 9.31
N ASP A 67 -15.35 -2.05 8.93
CA ASP A 67 -16.68 -2.26 9.52
C ASP A 67 -16.74 -2.16 11.04
N PHE A 68 -16.09 -1.14 11.63
CA PHE A 68 -16.06 -1.01 13.10
C PHE A 68 -17.47 -0.96 13.71
N ALA A 69 -18.46 -0.44 12.98
CA ALA A 69 -19.84 -0.33 13.42
C ALA A 69 -20.47 -1.67 13.85
N ILE A 70 -20.07 -2.80 13.24
CA ILE A 70 -20.63 -4.13 13.54
C ILE A 70 -19.73 -4.96 14.47
N LEU A 71 -18.58 -4.44 14.88
CA LEU A 71 -17.62 -5.12 15.74
C LEU A 71 -17.82 -4.79 17.22
N SER A 72 -17.62 -5.80 18.06
CA SER A 72 -17.51 -5.65 19.51
C SER A 72 -16.23 -4.92 19.91
N LYS A 73 -16.15 -4.44 21.16
CA LYS A 73 -14.94 -3.78 21.69
C LYS A 73 -13.70 -4.68 21.64
N GLN A 74 -13.87 -5.98 21.90
CA GLN A 74 -12.77 -6.94 21.88
C GLN A 74 -12.26 -7.18 20.46
N GLU A 75 -13.18 -7.31 19.50
CA GLU A 75 -12.85 -7.45 18.08
C GLU A 75 -12.14 -6.21 17.55
N ARG A 76 -12.69 -5.00 17.79
CA ARG A 76 -12.05 -3.73 17.39
C ARG A 76 -10.63 -3.58 17.91
N ALA A 77 -10.33 -4.08 19.11
CA ALA A 77 -9.00 -4.01 19.70
C ALA A 77 -7.93 -4.85 18.95
N THR A 78 -8.35 -5.73 18.04
CA THR A 78 -7.47 -6.56 17.20
C THR A 78 -7.11 -5.93 15.85
N TYR A 79 -7.74 -4.82 15.45
CA TYR A 79 -7.45 -4.20 14.15
C TYR A 79 -6.29 -3.22 14.23
N MET A 80 -5.38 -3.34 13.26
CA MET A 80 -4.40 -2.32 13.00
C MET A 80 -5.08 -1.10 12.35
N THR A 81 -4.61 0.09 12.69
CA THR A 81 -5.20 1.35 12.21
C THR A 81 -4.10 2.25 11.68
N HIS A 82 -4.44 3.10 10.71
CA HIS A 82 -3.48 3.99 10.07
C HIS A 82 -2.74 4.88 11.08
N PRO A 83 -3.40 5.48 12.11
CA PRO A 83 -2.69 6.25 13.11
C PRO A 83 -1.68 5.43 13.93
N VAL A 84 -2.01 4.18 14.28
CA VAL A 84 -1.08 3.30 15.01
C VAL A 84 0.09 2.88 14.11
N SER A 85 -0.18 2.47 12.87
CA SER A 85 0.85 2.14 11.86
C SER A 85 1.81 3.30 11.63
N MET A 86 1.29 4.53 11.53
CA MET A 86 2.11 5.73 11.35
C MET A 86 2.97 6.05 12.57
N GLN A 87 2.48 5.82 13.80
CA GLN A 87 3.29 5.96 15.01
C GLN A 87 4.46 4.96 15.02
N LEU A 88 4.22 3.71 14.61
CA LEU A 88 5.27 2.70 14.47
C LEU A 88 6.29 3.09 13.39
N ALA A 89 5.83 3.48 12.20
CA ALA A 89 6.69 3.99 11.14
C ALA A 89 7.56 5.15 11.61
N ALA A 90 6.97 6.14 12.30
CA ALA A 90 7.71 7.28 12.81
C ALA A 90 8.77 6.90 13.85
N ARG A 91 8.51 5.85 14.64
CA ARG A 91 9.42 5.33 15.67
C ARG A 91 10.56 4.48 15.07
N TYR A 92 10.24 3.68 14.07
CA TYR A 92 11.12 2.63 13.55
C TYR A 92 11.74 2.93 12.17
N ALA A 93 11.49 4.13 11.63
CA ALA A 93 12.17 4.65 10.44
C ALA A 93 13.06 5.84 10.79
N ARG A 94 14.38 5.64 10.81
CA ARG A 94 15.35 6.72 11.04
C ARG A 94 15.19 7.81 9.97
N LYS A 95 15.06 9.06 10.40
CA LYS A 95 14.61 10.17 9.53
C LYS A 95 15.51 10.41 8.32
N ASP A 96 16.83 10.32 8.49
CA ASP A 96 17.84 10.49 7.44
C ASP A 96 17.82 9.38 6.38
N LYS A 97 17.20 8.22 6.68
CA LYS A 97 17.08 7.09 5.76
C LYS A 97 15.76 7.02 5.02
N ARG A 98 14.76 7.83 5.39
CA ARG A 98 13.44 7.84 4.73
C ARG A 98 13.52 8.24 3.26
N VAL A 99 14.46 9.12 2.92
CA VAL A 99 14.68 9.55 1.52
C VAL A 99 14.95 8.38 0.57
N LEU A 100 15.58 7.31 1.06
CA LEU A 100 15.85 6.09 0.29
C LEU A 100 14.56 5.33 -0.11
N PHE A 101 13.45 5.62 0.56
CA PHE A 101 12.12 5.03 0.32
C PHE A 101 11.15 6.04 -0.30
N GLU A 102 11.39 7.34 -0.12
CA GLU A 102 10.54 8.42 -0.66
C GLU A 102 10.90 8.78 -2.10
N ASN A 103 12.18 8.70 -2.45
CA ASN A 103 12.67 8.97 -3.81
C ASN A 103 12.89 7.64 -4.56
N LYS A 104 12.09 7.42 -5.61
CA LYS A 104 12.13 6.19 -6.40
C LYS A 104 13.47 5.93 -7.11
N ILE A 105 14.23 6.97 -7.45
CA ILE A 105 15.57 6.81 -8.05
C ILE A 105 16.56 6.32 -6.99
N GLU A 106 16.55 6.92 -5.80
CA GLU A 106 17.39 6.46 -4.68
C GLU A 106 17.01 5.04 -4.25
N PHE A 107 15.71 4.75 -4.20
CA PHE A 107 15.21 3.40 -3.95
C PHE A 107 15.76 2.42 -4.99
N ASN A 108 15.67 2.74 -6.28
CA ASN A 108 16.16 1.86 -7.33
C ASN A 108 17.68 1.65 -7.26
N ARG A 109 18.45 2.68 -6.88
CA ARG A 109 19.90 2.55 -6.65
C ARG A 109 20.21 1.56 -5.52
N VAL A 110 19.56 1.74 -4.35
CA VAL A 110 19.79 0.92 -3.15
C VAL A 110 19.33 -0.53 -3.37
N PHE A 111 18.18 -0.72 -4.02
CA PHE A 111 17.55 -2.03 -4.17
C PHE A 111 17.72 -2.65 -5.57
N SER A 112 18.64 -2.13 -6.38
CA SER A 112 18.83 -2.51 -7.80
C SER A 112 18.84 -4.02 -8.05
N ARG A 113 19.53 -4.80 -7.21
CA ARG A 113 19.58 -6.28 -7.34
C ARG A 113 18.21 -6.96 -7.27
N PHE A 114 17.25 -6.35 -6.58
CA PHE A 114 15.92 -6.91 -6.31
C PHE A 114 14.87 -6.46 -7.32
N LEU A 115 15.16 -5.46 -8.15
CA LEU A 115 14.20 -4.95 -9.14
C LEU A 115 14.04 -5.87 -10.34
N LYS A 116 15.15 -6.51 -10.75
CA LYS A 116 15.28 -7.39 -11.92
C LYS A 116 14.63 -6.85 -13.20
N ARG A 117 14.78 -5.55 -13.44
CA ARG A 117 14.29 -4.83 -14.61
C ARG A 117 15.21 -3.67 -14.95
N ASP A 118 15.23 -3.28 -16.21
CA ASP A 118 15.98 -2.10 -16.63
C ASP A 118 15.28 -0.81 -16.18
N TRP A 119 16.07 0.22 -15.87
CA TRP A 119 15.58 1.55 -15.55
C TRP A 119 16.56 2.64 -16.00
N LEU A 120 16.03 3.83 -16.29
CA LEU A 120 16.79 4.97 -16.79
C LEU A 120 16.33 6.26 -16.08
N VAL A 121 17.29 7.09 -15.68
CA VAL A 121 17.00 8.46 -15.20
C VAL A 121 16.91 9.38 -16.40
N VAL A 122 15.85 10.19 -16.49
CA VAL A 122 15.70 11.22 -17.51
C VAL A 122 16.45 12.47 -17.05
N GLU A 123 17.39 12.93 -17.87
CA GLU A 123 18.24 14.08 -17.58
C GLU A 123 18.28 15.03 -18.78
N PRO A 124 18.54 16.33 -18.59
CA PRO A 124 18.79 17.22 -19.72
C PRO A 124 19.88 16.67 -20.64
N GLY A 125 19.58 16.56 -21.93
CA GLY A 125 20.54 16.10 -22.95
C GLY A 125 20.60 14.60 -23.21
N ASN A 126 19.83 13.75 -22.51
CA ASN A 126 19.86 12.29 -22.72
C ASN A 126 18.71 11.72 -23.58
N ALA A 127 18.19 12.53 -24.51
CA ALA A 127 17.06 12.14 -25.38
C ALA A 127 17.33 10.86 -26.20
N ASP A 128 18.56 10.66 -26.69
CA ASP A 128 18.94 9.44 -27.42
C ASP A 128 18.88 8.20 -26.53
N ALA A 129 19.32 8.30 -25.26
CA ALA A 129 19.23 7.20 -24.30
C ALA A 129 17.76 6.87 -23.97
N VAL A 130 16.90 7.88 -23.83
CA VAL A 130 15.45 7.68 -23.64
C VAL A 130 14.83 6.98 -24.85
N ARG A 131 15.19 7.37 -26.07
CA ARG A 131 14.75 6.69 -27.29
C ARG A 131 15.17 5.22 -27.29
N GLU A 132 16.45 4.95 -27.08
CA GLU A 132 16.99 3.58 -27.10
C GLU A 132 16.33 2.70 -26.04
N PHE A 133 16.13 3.22 -24.83
CA PHE A 133 15.45 2.54 -23.75
C PHE A 133 13.99 2.22 -24.13
N ALA A 134 13.24 3.23 -24.58
CA ALA A 134 11.84 3.06 -24.96
C ALA A 134 11.67 2.07 -26.12
N GLN A 135 12.49 2.17 -27.16
CA GLN A 135 12.44 1.28 -28.32
C GLN A 135 12.81 -0.16 -27.99
N ARG A 136 13.77 -0.37 -27.06
CA ARG A 136 14.18 -1.70 -26.60
C ARG A 136 13.05 -2.45 -25.90
N HIS A 137 12.33 -1.77 -25.00
CA HIS A 137 11.28 -2.40 -24.19
C HIS A 137 9.88 -2.29 -24.83
N GLY A 138 9.70 -1.41 -25.80
CA GLY A 138 8.44 -1.17 -26.51
C GLY A 138 7.38 -0.43 -25.69
N THR A 139 7.15 -0.84 -24.44
CA THR A 139 6.31 -0.14 -23.46
C THR A 139 7.13 0.18 -22.22
N ILE A 140 7.02 1.41 -21.73
CA ILE A 140 7.75 1.89 -20.55
C ILE A 140 6.80 2.53 -19.53
N ILE A 141 7.23 2.49 -18.27
CA ILE A 141 6.57 3.19 -17.17
C ILE A 141 7.42 4.40 -16.79
N ALA A 142 6.84 5.59 -16.87
CA ALA A 142 7.47 6.82 -16.43
C ALA A 142 6.94 7.22 -15.05
N LYS A 143 7.82 7.66 -14.15
CA LYS A 143 7.49 7.97 -12.76
C LYS A 143 8.09 9.29 -12.32
N VAL A 144 7.29 10.08 -11.61
CA VAL A 144 7.78 11.17 -10.78
C VAL A 144 8.50 10.58 -9.56
N PRO A 145 9.79 10.91 -9.31
CA PRO A 145 10.59 10.23 -8.28
C PRO A 145 10.01 10.36 -6.87
N VAL A 146 9.52 11.55 -6.50
CA VAL A 146 8.90 11.82 -5.21
C VAL A 146 7.42 12.09 -5.42
N SER A 147 6.60 11.07 -5.19
CA SER A 147 5.15 11.13 -5.34
C SER A 147 4.47 10.08 -4.48
N HIS A 148 3.17 10.26 -4.20
CA HIS A 148 2.37 9.37 -3.37
C HIS A 148 1.16 8.81 -4.13
N MET A 149 0.64 7.66 -3.69
CA MET A 149 -0.63 7.06 -4.18
C MET A 149 -0.68 6.77 -5.69
N GLY A 150 0.45 6.46 -6.30
CA GLY A 150 0.54 6.22 -7.75
C GLY A 150 0.39 7.48 -8.60
N LEU A 151 0.28 8.67 -8.00
CA LEU A 151 0.31 9.92 -8.74
C LEU A 151 1.68 10.09 -9.42
N GLY A 152 1.66 10.56 -10.67
CA GLY A 152 2.87 10.72 -11.47
C GLY A 152 3.43 9.40 -12.02
N VAL A 153 2.62 8.35 -12.14
CA VAL A 153 2.97 7.14 -12.88
C VAL A 153 2.21 7.13 -14.21
N ARG A 154 2.92 6.97 -15.33
CA ARG A 154 2.32 6.90 -16.67
C ARG A 154 2.92 5.77 -17.49
N ARG A 155 2.12 5.26 -18.42
CA ARG A 155 2.53 4.25 -19.40
C ARG A 155 2.67 4.91 -20.76
N TYR A 156 3.77 4.65 -21.44
CA TYR A 156 4.01 5.10 -22.81
C TYR A 156 4.38 3.92 -23.69
N HIS A 157 3.95 3.96 -24.95
CA HIS A 157 4.35 3.01 -25.97
C HIS A 157 5.31 3.71 -26.94
N ALA A 158 6.46 3.11 -27.20
CA ALA A 158 7.47 3.66 -28.10
C ALA A 158 6.94 3.83 -29.53
N ALA A 159 5.99 2.99 -29.94
CA ALA A 159 5.31 3.08 -31.23
C ALA A 159 4.49 4.38 -31.41
N ASP A 160 4.06 5.01 -30.31
CA ASP A 160 3.28 6.24 -30.32
C ASP A 160 4.17 7.50 -30.36
N VAL A 161 5.50 7.35 -30.22
CA VAL A 161 6.44 8.47 -30.18
C VAL A 161 7.02 8.75 -31.56
N THR A 162 6.64 9.88 -32.14
CA THR A 162 7.12 10.32 -33.47
C THR A 162 8.30 11.29 -33.40
N ASP A 163 8.43 12.05 -32.30
CA ASP A 163 9.53 12.98 -32.05
C ASP A 163 10.10 12.76 -30.64
N TRP A 164 11.28 12.15 -30.58
CA TRP A 164 11.98 11.81 -29.34
C TRP A 164 12.51 13.02 -28.58
N VAL A 165 12.84 14.11 -29.27
CA VAL A 165 13.31 15.34 -28.62
C VAL A 165 12.15 16.01 -27.90
N THR A 166 10.99 16.09 -28.55
CA THR A 166 9.77 16.63 -27.94
C THR A 166 9.25 15.73 -26.82
N PHE A 167 9.28 14.41 -27.00
CA PHE A 167 8.90 13.45 -25.96
C PHE A 167 9.79 13.59 -24.71
N HIS A 168 11.11 13.61 -24.89
CA HIS A 168 12.09 13.80 -23.80
C HIS A 168 11.86 15.11 -23.05
N ARG A 169 11.67 16.23 -23.76
CA ARG A 169 11.34 17.52 -23.15
C ARG A 169 10.06 17.44 -22.32
N GLY A 170 9.02 16.79 -22.84
CA GLY A 170 7.76 16.61 -22.13
C GLY A 170 7.91 15.78 -20.85
N LEU A 171 8.78 14.76 -20.83
CA LEU A 171 9.09 14.01 -19.60
C LEU A 171 9.70 14.92 -18.54
N LEU A 172 10.67 15.77 -18.92
CA LEU A 172 11.30 16.74 -18.02
C LEU A 172 10.29 17.78 -17.50
N GLU A 173 9.43 18.32 -18.35
CA GLU A 173 8.39 19.30 -17.97
C GLU A 173 7.36 18.74 -16.99
N ARG A 174 7.13 17.42 -16.99
CA ARG A 174 6.21 16.73 -16.08
C ARG A 174 6.90 16.09 -14.87
N ASP A 175 8.20 16.33 -14.68
CA ASP A 175 9.03 15.68 -13.67
C ASP A 175 9.00 14.14 -13.72
N GLU A 176 8.75 13.56 -14.90
CA GLU A 176 8.74 12.12 -15.14
C GLU A 176 10.18 11.59 -15.32
N LEU A 177 10.95 11.68 -14.24
CA LEU A 177 12.41 11.53 -14.28
C LEU A 177 12.92 10.09 -14.13
N LEU A 178 12.05 9.11 -13.88
CA LEU A 178 12.42 7.70 -13.82
C LEU A 178 11.62 6.91 -14.85
N LEU A 179 12.31 6.27 -15.79
CA LEU A 179 11.74 5.29 -16.70
C LEU A 179 12.09 3.89 -16.21
N GLU A 180 11.12 2.98 -16.27
CA GLU A 180 11.29 1.58 -15.94
C GLU A 180 10.70 0.69 -17.03
N GLU A 181 11.35 -0.43 -17.26
CA GLU A 181 10.78 -1.56 -18.00
C GLU A 181 9.51 -2.06 -17.31
N VAL A 182 8.51 -2.48 -18.10
CA VAL A 182 7.28 -3.08 -17.57
C VAL A 182 7.59 -4.41 -16.92
N ILE A 183 7.18 -4.57 -15.65
CA ILE A 183 7.36 -5.83 -14.93
C ILE A 183 6.52 -6.93 -15.59
N ARG A 184 7.18 -8.03 -15.96
CA ARG A 184 6.51 -9.27 -16.37
C ARG A 184 6.08 -10.05 -15.12
N GLN A 185 4.79 -10.05 -14.84
CA GLN A 185 4.21 -10.82 -13.73
C GLN A 185 3.98 -12.29 -14.09
N HIS A 186 3.92 -13.14 -13.08
CA HIS A 186 3.63 -14.58 -13.17
C HIS A 186 2.25 -14.83 -13.83
N PRO A 187 2.07 -15.94 -14.59
CA PRO A 187 0.80 -16.26 -15.24
C PRO A 187 -0.43 -16.20 -14.32
N ASP A 188 -0.31 -16.67 -13.08
CA ASP A 188 -1.41 -16.63 -12.10
C ASP A 188 -1.86 -15.20 -11.74
N LEU A 189 -0.94 -14.24 -11.67
CA LEU A 189 -1.27 -12.83 -11.47
C LEU A 189 -1.88 -12.23 -12.76
N ALA A 190 -1.32 -12.58 -13.92
CA ALA A 190 -1.82 -12.14 -15.22
C ALA A 190 -3.21 -12.69 -15.55
N ALA A 191 -3.57 -13.87 -15.05
CA ALA A 191 -4.90 -14.44 -15.18
C ALA A 191 -5.98 -13.59 -14.46
N VAL A 192 -5.61 -12.89 -13.37
CA VAL A 192 -6.53 -11.98 -12.69
C VAL A 192 -6.64 -10.66 -13.46
N CYS A 193 -5.51 -10.01 -13.76
CA CYS A 193 -5.50 -8.78 -14.55
C CYS A 193 -4.17 -8.62 -15.33
N PRO A 194 -4.13 -8.85 -16.65
CA PRO A 194 -2.89 -8.76 -17.42
C PRO A 194 -2.50 -7.31 -17.76
N GLY A 195 -3.46 -6.38 -17.79
CA GLY A 195 -3.24 -4.98 -18.18
C GLY A 195 -2.65 -4.09 -17.07
N THR A 196 -2.49 -4.61 -15.85
CA THR A 196 -1.89 -3.91 -14.72
C THR A 196 -0.99 -4.87 -13.98
N VAL A 197 0.12 -4.37 -13.44
CA VAL A 197 0.96 -5.14 -12.53
C VAL A 197 0.25 -5.25 -11.18
N ASN A 198 -0.06 -6.48 -10.76
CA ASN A 198 -0.80 -6.77 -9.53
C ASN A 198 0.18 -6.99 -8.38
N THR A 199 0.32 -6.02 -7.48
CA THR A 199 1.31 -6.08 -6.40
C THR A 199 0.77 -6.81 -5.16
N THR A 200 1.65 -7.56 -4.51
CA THR A 200 1.43 -8.07 -3.16
C THR A 200 2.05 -7.08 -2.17
N ARG A 201 1.21 -6.45 -1.34
CA ARG A 201 1.67 -5.64 -0.21
C ARG A 201 2.01 -6.55 0.97
N ILE A 202 3.25 -6.48 1.43
CA ILE A 202 3.74 -7.22 2.59
C ILE A 202 4.25 -6.21 3.62
N THR A 203 3.54 -6.08 4.73
CA THR A 203 4.01 -5.29 5.87
C THR A 203 4.92 -6.15 6.72
N ALA A 204 6.17 -5.74 6.89
CA ALA A 204 7.17 -6.47 7.65
C ALA A 204 7.88 -5.58 8.69
N PHE A 205 8.37 -6.22 9.75
CA PHE A 205 9.23 -5.59 10.77
C PHE A 205 10.53 -6.36 10.94
N PHE A 206 11.67 -5.68 10.79
CA PHE A 206 12.99 -6.23 11.08
C PHE A 206 13.42 -5.81 12.50
N ASP A 207 13.57 -6.78 13.40
CA ASP A 207 13.89 -6.50 14.81
C ASP A 207 15.41 -6.34 15.09
N GLY A 208 16.23 -6.42 14.04
CA GLY A 208 17.69 -6.44 14.11
C GLY A 208 18.29 -7.84 13.99
N ARG A 209 17.47 -8.90 14.04
CA ARG A 209 17.86 -10.31 13.87
C ARG A 209 16.95 -11.01 12.87
N ASP A 210 15.65 -10.95 13.11
CA ASP A 210 14.62 -11.67 12.38
C ASP A 210 13.67 -10.69 11.67
N VAL A 211 13.16 -11.13 10.51
CA VAL A 211 12.14 -10.40 9.75
C VAL A 211 10.78 -11.01 10.03
N HIS A 212 9.90 -10.20 10.60
CA HIS A 212 8.54 -10.57 10.97
C HIS A 212 7.56 -10.06 9.92
N VAL A 213 7.01 -10.94 9.09
CA VAL A 213 5.85 -10.59 8.26
C VAL A 213 4.64 -10.38 9.16
N LEU A 214 3.94 -9.25 9.02
CA LEU A 214 2.86 -8.81 9.91
C LEU A 214 1.48 -8.86 9.25
N ALA A 215 1.41 -8.54 7.97
CA ALA A 215 0.20 -8.61 7.16
C ALA A 215 0.58 -8.76 5.69
N THR A 216 -0.25 -9.48 4.92
CA THR A 216 -0.08 -9.64 3.47
C THR A 216 -1.41 -9.39 2.79
N ALA A 217 -1.42 -8.53 1.77
CA ALA A 217 -2.57 -8.23 0.94
C ALA A 217 -2.20 -8.36 -0.53
N GLN A 218 -3.02 -9.05 -1.32
CA GLN A 218 -2.90 -9.00 -2.78
C GLN A 218 -3.76 -7.88 -3.30
N LYS A 219 -3.16 -6.96 -4.06
CA LYS A 219 -3.86 -5.93 -4.81
C LYS A 219 -4.08 -6.39 -6.25
N PHE A 220 -5.18 -5.94 -6.83
CA PHE A 220 -5.59 -6.23 -8.19
C PHE A 220 -5.87 -4.94 -8.94
N GLY A 221 -5.30 -4.82 -10.14
CA GLY A 221 -5.48 -3.67 -11.01
C GLY A 221 -6.71 -3.75 -11.90
N ARG A 222 -6.89 -2.77 -12.79
CA ARG A 222 -8.08 -2.60 -13.66
C ARG A 222 -7.72 -2.28 -15.11
N GLY A 223 -6.60 -2.80 -15.60
CA GLY A 223 -6.03 -2.45 -16.92
C GLY A 223 -5.28 -1.10 -16.97
N ALA A 224 -5.41 -0.29 -15.92
CA ALA A 224 -4.69 0.96 -15.75
C ALA A 224 -3.19 0.74 -15.47
N VAL A 225 -2.44 1.85 -15.37
CA VAL A 225 -0.98 1.81 -15.11
C VAL A 225 -0.61 1.29 -13.72
N SER A 226 -1.53 1.38 -12.76
CA SER A 226 -1.31 1.01 -11.36
C SER A 226 -2.53 0.29 -10.81
N ASP A 227 -2.30 -0.60 -9.84
CA ASP A 227 -3.31 -1.31 -9.07
C ASP A 227 -3.75 -0.56 -7.80
N GLN A 228 -3.35 0.71 -7.69
CA GLN A 228 -3.85 1.59 -6.65
C GLN A 228 -5.32 1.90 -6.87
N MET A 229 -6.03 2.18 -5.77
CA MET A 229 -7.46 2.47 -5.79
C MET A 229 -7.85 3.70 -6.61
N SER A 230 -6.95 4.69 -6.72
CA SER A 230 -7.14 5.85 -7.61
C SER A 230 -7.32 5.46 -9.08
N TYR A 231 -6.91 4.25 -9.46
CA TYR A 231 -7.08 3.64 -10.77
C TYR A 231 -8.13 2.51 -10.78
N GLY A 232 -8.99 2.45 -9.75
CA GLY A 232 -10.02 1.43 -9.58
C GLY A 232 -9.52 0.11 -8.98
N GLY A 233 -8.25 0.05 -8.56
CA GLY A 233 -7.70 -1.15 -7.94
C GLY A 233 -8.34 -1.45 -6.58
N PHE A 234 -8.31 -2.73 -6.21
CA PHE A 234 -8.88 -3.25 -4.97
C PHE A 234 -7.98 -4.36 -4.42
N TYR A 235 -8.27 -4.88 -3.22
CA TYR A 235 -7.41 -5.92 -2.63
C TYR A 235 -8.20 -6.99 -1.89
N THR A 236 -7.51 -8.09 -1.57
CA THR A 236 -7.93 -9.05 -0.55
C THR A 236 -6.75 -9.37 0.36
N MET A 237 -7.02 -9.67 1.62
CA MET A 237 -6.00 -10.16 2.55
C MET A 237 -5.63 -11.61 2.19
N LEU A 238 -4.38 -12.00 2.46
CA LEU A 238 -3.90 -13.36 2.23
C LEU A 238 -3.66 -14.10 3.54
N HIS A 239 -3.97 -15.40 3.52
CA HIS A 239 -3.47 -16.35 4.50
C HIS A 239 -1.95 -16.52 4.38
N ASP A 240 -1.32 -17.06 5.42
CA ASP A 240 0.12 -17.30 5.41
C ASP A 240 0.57 -18.22 4.26
N ASP A 241 -0.29 -19.11 3.76
CA ASP A 241 -0.02 -19.98 2.61
C ASP A 241 -0.40 -19.37 1.24
N GLY A 242 -0.71 -18.08 1.22
CA GLY A 242 -0.96 -17.27 0.02
C GLY A 242 -2.40 -17.30 -0.50
N ARG A 243 -3.31 -18.08 0.10
CA ARG A 243 -4.72 -18.07 -0.32
C ARG A 243 -5.42 -16.76 0.04
N ALA A 244 -6.27 -16.25 -0.85
CA ALA A 244 -7.15 -15.13 -0.54
C ALA A 244 -8.10 -15.45 0.62
N PHE A 245 -8.39 -14.47 1.46
CA PHE A 245 -9.41 -14.59 2.52
C PHE A 245 -10.83 -14.71 1.97
N GLY A 246 -11.07 -14.25 0.74
CA GLY A 246 -12.39 -14.23 0.13
C GLY A 246 -12.48 -13.21 -1.01
N PRO A 247 -13.65 -12.60 -1.23
CA PRO A 247 -13.81 -11.51 -2.20
C PRO A 247 -12.83 -10.35 -1.97
N GLY A 248 -12.58 -9.58 -3.03
CA GLY A 248 -11.83 -8.33 -2.93
C GLY A 248 -12.72 -7.17 -2.53
N TYR A 249 -12.14 -6.09 -2.00
CA TYR A 249 -12.87 -4.87 -1.65
C TYR A 249 -11.97 -3.63 -1.72
N ASP A 250 -12.60 -2.46 -1.83
CA ASP A 250 -11.95 -1.14 -1.81
C ASP A 250 -12.41 -0.30 -0.59
N SER A 251 -11.90 0.93 -0.45
CA SER A 251 -12.28 1.84 0.65
C SER A 251 -13.57 2.63 0.39
N HIS A 252 -14.31 2.30 -0.67
CA HIS A 252 -15.61 2.90 -1.00
C HIS A 252 -16.74 1.87 -0.81
N GLY A 253 -16.44 0.75 -0.15
CA GLY A 253 -17.41 -0.29 0.17
C GLY A 253 -17.78 -1.18 -1.01
N HIS A 254 -17.12 -1.06 -2.17
CA HIS A 254 -17.35 -1.98 -3.27
C HIS A 254 -16.75 -3.35 -2.94
N VAL A 255 -17.53 -4.39 -3.20
CA VAL A 255 -17.15 -5.79 -3.00
C VAL A 255 -17.07 -6.48 -4.35
N HIS A 256 -15.98 -7.20 -4.57
CA HIS A 256 -15.66 -7.85 -5.83
C HIS A 256 -15.50 -9.36 -5.60
N GLU A 257 -16.59 -10.12 -5.78
CA GLU A 257 -16.53 -11.59 -5.79
C GLU A 257 -15.69 -12.10 -6.97
N LYS A 258 -15.82 -11.42 -8.11
CA LYS A 258 -15.04 -11.63 -9.32
C LYS A 258 -14.34 -10.34 -9.72
N HIS A 259 -13.17 -10.46 -10.35
CA HIS A 259 -12.48 -9.35 -10.97
C HIS A 259 -13.37 -8.76 -12.08
N PRO A 260 -13.78 -7.47 -12.01
CA PRO A 260 -14.78 -6.97 -12.94
C PRO A 260 -14.42 -6.93 -14.44
N ASP A 261 -13.14 -7.04 -14.86
CA ASP A 261 -12.77 -7.06 -16.30
C ASP A 261 -12.61 -8.49 -16.83
N THR A 262 -12.11 -9.41 -16.00
CA THR A 262 -11.69 -10.75 -16.44
C THR A 262 -12.65 -11.84 -15.95
N GLY A 263 -13.52 -11.53 -15.00
CA GLY A 263 -14.42 -12.49 -14.37
C GLY A 263 -13.72 -13.48 -13.43
N PHE A 264 -12.42 -13.34 -13.20
CA PHE A 264 -11.66 -14.23 -12.30
C PHE A 264 -12.25 -14.17 -10.89
N ARG A 265 -12.58 -15.31 -10.29
CA ARG A 265 -13.14 -15.35 -8.93
C ARG A 265 -12.05 -15.06 -7.91
N ILE A 266 -12.14 -13.95 -7.18
CA ILE A 266 -11.05 -13.47 -6.32
C ILE A 266 -10.71 -14.46 -5.20
N ALA A 267 -11.72 -15.15 -4.66
CA ALA A 267 -11.53 -16.17 -3.64
C ALA A 267 -10.72 -17.42 -4.13
N ASP A 268 -10.54 -17.60 -5.45
CA ASP A 268 -9.67 -18.65 -6.01
C ASP A 268 -8.21 -18.23 -6.13
N PHE A 269 -7.91 -16.96 -5.87
CA PHE A 269 -6.54 -16.48 -5.95
C PHE A 269 -5.67 -17.13 -4.87
N ARG A 270 -4.50 -17.60 -5.30
CA ARG A 270 -3.40 -17.97 -4.43
C ARG A 270 -2.13 -17.31 -4.97
N LEU A 271 -1.40 -16.62 -4.09
CA LEU A 271 -0.10 -16.06 -4.43
C LEU A 271 0.86 -17.18 -4.87
N PRO A 272 1.43 -17.15 -6.07
CA PRO A 272 2.47 -18.10 -6.47
C PRO A 272 3.77 -17.87 -5.69
N LEU A 273 4.59 -18.92 -5.55
CA LEU A 273 5.94 -18.84 -4.97
C LEU A 273 6.00 -18.19 -3.56
N VAL A 274 5.06 -18.58 -2.67
CA VAL A 274 4.90 -17.95 -1.35
C VAL A 274 6.18 -18.04 -0.51
N ASP A 275 6.87 -19.17 -0.54
CA ASP A 275 8.08 -19.40 0.26
C ASP A 275 9.25 -18.55 -0.27
N GLU A 276 9.39 -18.44 -1.59
CA GLU A 276 10.36 -17.58 -2.25
C GLU A 276 10.06 -16.10 -1.97
N VAL A 277 8.80 -15.69 -1.96
CA VAL A 277 8.39 -14.33 -1.57
C VAL A 277 8.77 -14.04 -0.11
N ARG A 278 8.59 -15.00 0.80
CA ARG A 278 9.00 -14.85 2.22
C ARG A 278 10.51 -14.70 2.36
N ALA A 279 11.29 -15.56 1.69
CA ALA A 279 12.75 -15.47 1.67
C ALA A 279 13.22 -14.14 1.06
N PHE A 280 12.60 -13.70 -0.03
CA PHE A 280 12.89 -12.43 -0.67
C PHE A 280 12.65 -11.23 0.25
N ILE A 281 11.54 -11.22 1.00
CA ILE A 281 11.26 -10.16 1.98
C ILE A 281 12.27 -10.16 3.13
N ASP A 282 12.74 -11.34 3.57
CA ASP A 282 13.81 -11.41 4.58
C ASP A 282 15.09 -10.72 4.09
N GLU A 283 15.50 -10.97 2.84
CA GLU A 283 16.67 -10.33 2.26
C GLU A 283 16.48 -8.81 2.09
N VAL A 284 15.35 -8.39 1.51
CA VAL A 284 15.07 -6.97 1.20
C VAL A 284 14.98 -6.13 2.48
N ALA A 285 14.34 -6.65 3.53
CA ALA A 285 14.17 -5.93 4.79
C ALA A 285 15.49 -5.64 5.52
N ARG A 286 16.56 -6.39 5.19
CA ARG A 286 17.89 -6.24 5.81
C ARG A 286 18.77 -5.20 5.12
N VAL A 287 18.40 -4.70 3.94
CA VAL A 287 19.23 -3.79 3.13
C VAL A 287 19.41 -2.42 3.80
N VAL A 288 18.34 -1.88 4.39
CA VAL A 288 18.36 -0.62 5.13
C VAL A 288 17.84 -0.88 6.55
N PRO A 289 18.66 -1.48 7.42
CA PRO A 289 18.22 -1.98 8.74
C PRO A 289 17.74 -0.86 9.67
N GLU A 290 18.02 0.41 9.38
CA GLU A 290 17.54 1.55 10.16
C GLU A 290 16.13 2.02 9.78
N VAL A 291 15.52 1.38 8.78
CA VAL A 291 14.10 1.50 8.45
C VAL A 291 13.46 0.13 8.65
N GLN A 292 13.07 -0.13 9.90
CA GLN A 292 12.72 -1.47 10.36
C GLN A 292 11.28 -1.87 10.03
N TYR A 293 10.35 -0.93 9.93
CA TYR A 293 8.93 -1.18 9.67
C TYR A 293 8.56 -0.64 8.28
N VAL A 294 8.27 -1.54 7.35
CA VAL A 294 8.09 -1.20 5.93
C VAL A 294 6.92 -1.98 5.33
N GLY A 295 6.13 -1.30 4.49
CA GLY A 295 5.18 -1.93 3.57
C GLY A 295 5.85 -2.15 2.22
N TRP A 296 6.24 -3.38 1.92
CA TRP A 296 6.89 -3.76 0.66
C TRP A 296 5.85 -4.10 -0.39
N ASP A 297 5.96 -3.52 -1.59
CA ASP A 297 5.20 -3.97 -2.75
C ASP A 297 6.07 -4.87 -3.61
N VAL A 298 5.66 -6.13 -3.71
CA VAL A 298 6.35 -7.19 -4.44
C VAL A 298 5.47 -7.66 -5.58
N VAL A 299 6.08 -8.10 -6.67
CA VAL A 299 5.40 -8.81 -7.75
C VAL A 299 6.11 -10.12 -7.96
N VAL A 300 5.34 -11.20 -8.09
CA VAL A 300 5.92 -12.49 -8.48
C VAL A 300 6.05 -12.50 -9.99
N SER A 301 7.27 -12.61 -10.50
CA SER A 301 7.55 -12.83 -11.93
C SER A 301 7.65 -14.34 -12.22
N PRO A 302 7.71 -14.75 -13.50
CA PRO A 302 8.04 -16.14 -13.84
C PRO A 302 9.38 -16.63 -13.24
N ASP A 303 10.33 -15.72 -13.00
CA ASP A 303 11.69 -16.01 -12.51
C ASP A 303 11.86 -15.69 -11.01
N GLY A 304 10.74 -15.64 -10.28
CA GLY A 304 10.70 -15.36 -8.84
C GLY A 304 10.28 -13.92 -8.49
N PRO A 305 10.23 -13.58 -7.20
CA PRO A 305 9.77 -12.26 -6.75
C PRO A 305 10.71 -11.12 -7.19
N VAL A 306 10.10 -9.98 -7.48
CA VAL A 306 10.76 -8.71 -7.80
C VAL A 306 10.16 -7.58 -6.96
N LEU A 307 10.99 -6.60 -6.62
CA LEU A 307 10.60 -5.48 -5.79
C LEU A 307 10.08 -4.31 -6.63
N VAL A 308 8.91 -3.78 -6.28
CA VAL A 308 8.32 -2.60 -6.94
C VAL A 308 8.68 -1.33 -6.19
N GLU A 309 8.33 -1.28 -4.90
CA GLU A 309 8.58 -0.14 -4.01
C GLU A 309 8.61 -0.60 -2.54
N GLY A 310 9.16 0.25 -1.67
CA GLY A 310 9.13 0.08 -0.23
C GLY A 310 8.56 1.34 0.42
N ASN A 311 7.57 1.17 1.29
CA ASN A 311 6.87 2.27 1.95
C ASN A 311 7.26 2.33 3.44
N TRP A 312 8.10 3.30 3.83
CA TRP A 312 8.46 3.49 5.25
C TRP A 312 7.23 3.88 6.10
N GLY A 313 6.29 4.61 5.51
CA GLY A 313 4.92 4.74 6.01
C GLY A 313 4.09 3.57 5.48
N ALA A 314 4.21 2.39 6.12
CA ALA A 314 3.74 1.11 5.58
C ALA A 314 2.26 1.07 5.12
N GLY A 315 1.42 2.01 5.60
CA GLY A 315 -0.02 1.97 5.44
C GLY A 315 -0.65 0.88 6.31
N VAL A 316 -1.92 0.58 6.07
CA VAL A 316 -2.62 -0.54 6.70
C VAL A 316 -3.53 -1.19 5.67
N TYR A 317 -3.51 -2.52 5.68
CA TYR A 317 -4.49 -3.38 5.02
C TYR A 317 -5.01 -4.33 6.09
N GLU A 318 -6.34 -4.41 6.20
CA GLU A 318 -7.04 -5.25 7.17
C GLU A 318 -8.25 -5.90 6.52
N ASN A 319 -8.76 -6.95 7.14
CA ASN A 319 -9.98 -7.64 6.70
C ASN A 319 -11.22 -6.74 6.83
N LYS A 320 -12.19 -6.93 5.92
CA LYS A 320 -13.53 -6.35 6.02
C LYS A 320 -14.53 -7.41 6.52
N PRO A 321 -15.03 -7.32 7.76
CA PRO A 321 -15.87 -8.35 8.38
C PRO A 321 -17.15 -8.68 7.62
N SER A 322 -17.83 -7.69 7.05
CA SER A 322 -19.05 -7.90 6.27
C SER A 322 -18.82 -8.71 5.00
N VAL A 323 -17.59 -8.72 4.48
CA VAL A 323 -17.20 -9.41 3.24
C VAL A 323 -16.63 -10.79 3.52
N THR A 324 -15.73 -10.88 4.49
CA THR A 324 -14.93 -12.09 4.73
C THR A 324 -15.50 -12.97 5.84
N GLY A 325 -16.41 -12.43 6.68
CA GLY A 325 -16.84 -13.07 7.91
C GLY A 325 -15.76 -13.12 9.02
N ILE A 326 -14.52 -12.70 8.72
CA ILE A 326 -13.43 -12.63 9.68
C ILE A 326 -13.62 -11.36 10.50
N ARG A 327 -13.74 -11.51 11.83
CA ARG A 327 -14.09 -10.40 12.73
C ARG A 327 -12.90 -9.89 13.55
N THR A 328 -11.71 -10.46 13.36
CA THR A 328 -10.47 -10.07 14.04
C THR A 328 -9.42 -9.60 13.03
N GLY A 329 -8.70 -8.53 13.37
CA GLY A 329 -7.60 -7.99 12.56
C GLY A 329 -6.22 -8.51 12.96
N HIS A 330 -5.19 -7.90 12.39
CA HIS A 330 -3.81 -8.37 12.47
C HIS A 330 -3.00 -7.77 13.64
N LYS A 331 -3.49 -6.74 14.35
CA LYS A 331 -2.75 -6.05 15.43
C LYS A 331 -2.12 -6.98 16.49
N PRO A 332 -2.73 -8.11 16.91
CA PRO A 332 -2.06 -9.04 17.83
C PRO A 332 -0.72 -9.57 17.30
N ARG A 333 -0.59 -9.79 15.98
CA ARG A 333 0.67 -10.20 15.33
C ARG A 333 1.71 -9.09 15.40
N TYR A 334 1.31 -7.85 15.14
CA TYR A 334 2.17 -6.65 15.29
C TYR A 334 2.68 -6.51 16.73
N ARG A 335 1.80 -6.70 17.73
CA ARG A 335 2.18 -6.63 19.15
C ARG A 335 3.19 -7.69 19.55
N ARG A 336 3.03 -8.93 19.06
CA ARG A 336 3.98 -10.02 19.33
C ARG A 336 5.36 -9.73 18.74
N ALA A 337 5.43 -9.17 17.53
CA ALA A 337 6.69 -8.88 16.86
C ALA A 337 7.39 -7.61 17.38
N ILE A 338 6.62 -6.56 17.70
CA ILE A 338 7.16 -5.21 17.95
C ILE A 338 7.16 -4.83 19.44
N GLY A 339 6.23 -5.38 20.23
CA GLY A 339 6.11 -5.12 21.67
C GLY A 339 5.59 -3.72 22.05
N PHE A 340 4.31 -3.42 21.73
CA PHE A 340 3.66 -2.15 22.06
C PHE A 340 2.22 -2.26 22.58
#